data_AF-A0A0Q4BDV4-F1
#
_entry.id   AF-A0A0Q4BDV4-F1
#
_cell.length_a   1.000
_cell.length_b   1.000
_cell.length_c   1.000
_cell.angle_alpha   90.00
_cell.angle_beta   90.00
_cell.angle_gamma   90.00
#
_symmetry.space_group_name_H-M   'P 1'
#
loop_
_entity.id
_entity.type
_entity.pdbx_description
1 polymer ?
#
loop_
_entity_poly.entity_id
_entity_poly.type
_entity_poly.pdbx_seq_one_letter_code
_entity_poly.pdbx_strand_id
1 'polypeptide(L)' 'MREMDSSKISGYQERIDSKFRSIGKGKYGRIMKMARTPTSDEYRKILMITGLGIIVIGAAGFAIMWLMTYLPGYF' A
#
# COMPACT_ATOMS: atom_id res chain seq x y z
N MET A 1 43.35 24.29 -7.29
CA MET A 1 42.11 24.27 -6.47
C MET A 1 41.04 23.32 -7.06
N ARG A 2 41.36 22.03 -7.30
CA ARG A 2 40.38 21.03 -7.82
C ARG A 2 40.53 19.62 -7.20
N GLU A 3 41.26 19.49 -6.08
CA GLU A 3 41.54 18.17 -5.47
C GLU A 3 40.79 17.93 -4.15
N MET A 4 40.33 19.00 -3.50
CA MET A 4 39.70 18.95 -2.16
C MET A 4 38.22 18.50 -2.18
N ASP A 5 37.64 18.29 -3.38
CA ASP A 5 36.26 17.85 -3.57
C ASP A 5 36.15 16.31 -3.60
N SER A 6 37.11 15.66 -4.29
CA SER A 6 37.10 14.19 -4.49
C SER A 6 37.24 13.40 -3.18
N SER A 7 38.09 13.86 -2.26
CA SER A 7 38.31 13.18 -0.96
C SER A 7 37.17 13.36 0.05
N LYS A 8 36.37 14.42 -0.08
CA LYS A 8 35.16 14.59 0.74
C LYS A 8 34.04 13.70 0.22
N ILE A 9 33.89 13.60 -1.11
CA ILE A 9 32.89 12.75 -1.76
C ILE A 9 33.12 11.26 -1.45
N SER A 10 34.38 10.80 -1.41
CA SER A 10 34.69 9.42 -1.04
C SER A 10 34.27 9.07 0.41
N GLY A 11 34.48 9.98 1.36
CA GLY A 11 34.09 9.79 2.76
C GLY A 11 32.57 9.76 3.01
N TYR A 12 31.79 10.43 2.16
CA TYR A 12 30.33 10.35 2.21
C TYR A 12 29.78 9.06 1.58
N GLN A 13 30.44 8.54 0.54
CA GLN A 13 30.05 7.25 -0.06
C GLN A 13 30.19 6.10 0.94
N GLU A 14 31.27 6.03 1.73
CA GLU A 14 31.51 4.94 2.68
C GLU A 14 30.45 4.86 3.80
N ARG A 15 29.92 6.00 4.26
CA ARG A 15 28.85 6.07 5.27
C ARG A 15 27.47 5.69 4.72
N ILE A 16 27.21 5.93 3.44
CA ILE A 16 25.96 5.56 2.79
C ILE A 16 25.96 4.07 2.43
N ASP A 17 27.07 3.58 1.89
CA ASP A 17 27.20 2.19 1.41
C ASP A 17 27.14 1.17 2.56
N SER A 18 27.66 1.53 3.73
CA SER A 18 27.59 0.71 4.95
C SER A 18 26.18 0.63 5.57
N LYS A 19 25.37 1.70 5.48
CA LYS A 19 23.96 1.69 5.93
C LYS A 19 23.03 0.98 4.96
N PHE A 20 23.26 1.09 3.66
CA PHE A 20 22.43 0.42 2.65
C PHE A 20 22.60 -1.10 2.69
N ARG A 21 23.80 -1.60 3.04
CA ARG A 21 24.11 -3.02 3.15
C ARG A 21 23.34 -3.75 4.27
N SER A 22 22.95 -3.05 5.34
CA SER A 22 22.21 -3.63 6.48
C SER A 22 20.69 -3.50 6.35
N ILE A 23 20.20 -2.54 5.55
CA ILE A 23 18.76 -2.28 5.34
C ILE A 23 18.06 -3.40 4.54
N GLY A 24 18.78 -4.14 3.70
CA GLY A 24 18.20 -5.17 2.83
C GLY A 24 18.12 -6.60 3.41
N LYS A 25 18.80 -6.89 4.54
CA LYS A 25 18.95 -8.26 5.09
C LYS A 25 18.41 -8.43 6.52
N GLY A 26 17.62 -7.48 7.01
CA GLY A 26 16.95 -7.61 8.31
C GLY A 26 15.84 -8.68 8.32
N LYS A 27 15.35 -9.04 9.52
CA LYS A 27 14.28 -10.02 9.78
C LYS A 27 13.09 -9.89 8.80
N TYR A 28 12.68 -8.65 8.49
CA TYR A 28 11.56 -8.35 7.59
C TYR A 28 11.83 -8.61 6.11
N GLY A 29 13.09 -8.49 5.66
CA GLY A 29 13.47 -8.83 4.29
C GLY A 29 13.36 -10.32 3.98
N ARG A 30 13.51 -11.19 5.00
CA ARG A 30 13.25 -12.64 4.85
C ARG A 30 11.76 -12.94 4.76
N ILE A 31 10.94 -12.24 5.54
CA ILE A 31 9.47 -12.40 5.57
C ILE A 31 8.86 -11.97 4.24
N MET A 32 9.28 -10.82 3.69
CA MET A 32 8.77 -10.35 2.40
C MET A 32 9.17 -11.27 1.24
N LYS A 33 10.32 -11.95 1.34
CA LYS A 33 10.74 -13.00 0.37
C LYS A 33 9.98 -14.32 0.54
N MET A 34 9.44 -14.60 1.72
CA MET A 34 8.58 -15.76 1.97
C MET A 34 7.11 -15.49 1.66
N ALA A 35 6.72 -14.23 1.49
CA ALA A 35 5.35 -13.87 1.11
C ALA A 35 5.05 -14.38 -0.30
N ARG A 36 3.94 -15.11 -0.44
CA ARG A 36 3.47 -15.59 -1.74
C ARG A 36 2.86 -14.43 -2.52
N THR A 37 3.42 -14.12 -3.69
CA THR A 37 2.75 -13.23 -4.64
C THR A 37 1.44 -13.89 -5.09
N PRO A 38 0.29 -13.21 -4.95
CA PRO A 38 -0.99 -13.78 -5.37
C PRO A 38 -1.01 -14.00 -6.88
N THR A 39 -1.68 -15.06 -7.32
CA THR A 39 -1.94 -15.28 -8.74
C THR A 39 -3.01 -14.30 -9.24
N SER A 40 -3.01 -13.98 -10.54
CA SER A 40 -3.98 -13.05 -11.13
C SER A 40 -5.44 -13.51 -10.93
N ASP A 41 -5.69 -14.81 -10.93
CA ASP A 41 -7.02 -15.38 -10.71
C ASP A 41 -7.50 -15.25 -9.26
N GLU A 42 -6.61 -15.50 -8.29
CA GLU A 42 -6.91 -15.30 -6.86
C GLU A 42 -7.22 -13.83 -6.57
N TYR A 43 -6.40 -12.92 -7.10
CA TYR A 43 -6.61 -11.50 -6.96
C TYR A 43 -7.96 -11.07 -7.55
N ARG A 44 -8.28 -11.53 -8.76
CA ARG A 44 -9.53 -11.17 -9.44
C ARG A 44 -10.77 -11.69 -8.72
N LYS A 45 -10.73 -12.91 -8.15
CA LYS A 45 -11.83 -13.45 -7.33
C LYS A 45 -12.07 -12.60 -6.08
N ILE A 46 -11.01 -12.28 -5.34
CA ILE A 46 -11.12 -11.46 -4.12
C ILE A 46 -11.66 -10.07 -4.47
N LEU A 47 -11.16 -9.47 -5.55
CA LEU A 47 -11.60 -8.16 -6.02
C LEU A 47 -13.09 -8.16 -6.38
N MET A 48 -13.58 -9.19 -7.08
CA MET A 48 -15.00 -9.32 -7.41
C MET A 48 -15.88 -9.44 -6.16
N ILE A 49 -15.51 -10.30 -5.21
CA ILE A 49 -16.30 -10.51 -3.99
C ILE A 49 -16.33 -9.24 -3.14
N THR A 50 -15.16 -8.62 -2.94
CA THR A 50 -15.05 -7.37 -2.17
C THR A 50 -15.79 -6.23 -2.85
N GLY A 51 -15.66 -6.09 -4.17
CA GLY A 51 -16.36 -5.08 -4.94
C GLY A 51 -17.88 -5.23 -4.85
N LEU A 52 -18.38 -6.46 -4.96
CA LEU A 52 -19.81 -6.74 -4.82
C LEU A 52 -20.32 -6.44 -3.40
N GLY A 53 -19.54 -6.79 -2.37
CA GLY A 53 -19.87 -6.46 -0.98
C GLY A 53 -19.98 -4.96 -0.73
N ILE A 54 -19.04 -4.17 -1.24
CA ILE A 54 -19.07 -2.71 -1.13
C ILE A 54 -20.32 -2.12 -1.80
N ILE A 55 -20.68 -2.62 -2.98
CA ILE A 55 -21.88 -2.16 -3.70
C ILE A 55 -23.16 -2.48 -2.90
N VAL A 56 -23.29 -3.70 -2.38
CA VAL A 56 -24.47 -4.12 -1.61
C VAL A 56 -24.62 -3.31 -0.33
N ILE A 57 -23.54 -3.16 0.45
CA ILE A 57 -23.56 -2.41 1.71
C ILE A 57 -23.82 -0.92 1.43
N GLY A 58 -23.17 -0.36 0.41
CA GLY A 58 -23.38 1.01 -0.03
C GLY A 58 -24.81 1.28 -0.48
N ALA A 59 -25.39 0.37 -1.27
CA ALA A 59 -26.78 0.48 -1.73
C ALA A 59 -27.78 0.36 -0.56
N ALA A 60 -27.53 -0.51 0.41
CA ALA A 60 -28.37 -0.63 1.60
C ALA A 60 -28.34 0.65 2.45
N GLY A 61 -27.15 1.20 2.72
CA GLY A 61 -27.01 2.47 3.43
C GLY A 61 -27.63 3.65 2.66
N PHE A 62 -27.46 3.66 1.33
CA PHE A 62 -28.07 4.66 0.46
C PHE A 62 -29.60 4.58 0.45
N ALA A 63 -30.17 3.37 0.41
CA ALA A 63 -31.61 3.16 0.46
C ALA A 63 -32.21 3.66 1.78
N ILE A 64 -31.53 3.41 2.91
CA ILE A 64 -31.96 3.92 4.22
C ILE A 64 -31.94 5.45 4.24
N MET A 65 -30.86 6.07 3.75
CA MET A 65 -30.76 7.53 3.65
C MET A 65 -31.85 8.11 2.76
N TRP A 66 -32.05 7.55 1.55
CA TRP A 66 -33.09 7.98 0.63
C TRP A 66 -34.47 7.92 1.27
N LEU A 67 -34.79 6.78 1.90
CA LEU A 67 -36.07 6.61 2.57
C LEU A 67 -36.26 7.68 3.66
N MET A 68 -35.26 7.89 4.52
CA MET A 68 -35.35 8.84 5.63
C MET A 68 -35.37 10.30 5.19
N THR A 69 -34.77 10.66 4.05
CA THR A 69 -34.78 12.03 3.54
C THR A 69 -36.07 12.37 2.80
N TYR A 70 -36.64 11.43 2.04
CA TYR A 70 -37.81 11.72 1.20
C TYR A 70 -39.16 11.38 1.87
N LEU A 71 -39.24 10.45 2.83
CA LEU A 71 -40.47 10.21 3.60
C LEU A 71 -41.01 11.43 4.37
N PRO A 72 -40.19 12.19 5.13
CA PRO A 72 -40.69 13.32 5.92
C PRO A 72 -41.06 14.54 5.07
N GLY A 73 -40.79 14.52 3.76
CA GLY A 73 -41.29 15.54 2.84
C GLY A 73 -42.67 15.25 2.27
N TYR A 74 -43.19 14.03 2.47
CA TYR A 74 -44.48 13.57 1.94
C TYR A 74 -45.59 13.49 3.02
N PHE A 75 -45.21 13.52 4.30
CA PHE A 75 -46.09 13.62 5.47
C PHE A 75 -45.95 15.01 6.10
#